data_AF-A0A946U9I4-F1
#
_entry.id   AF-A0A946U9I4-F1
#
_cell.length_a   1.000
_cell.length_b   1.000
_cell.length_c   1.000
_cell.angle_alpha   90.00
_cell.angle_beta   90.00
_cell.angle_gamma   90.00
#
_symmetry.space_group_name_H-M   'P 1'
#
loop_
_entity.id
_entity.type
_entity.pdbx_description
1 polymer ?
#
loop_
_entity_poly.entity_id
_entity_poly.type
_entity_poly.pdbx_seq_one_letter_code
_entity_poly.pdbx_strand_id
1 'polypeptide(L)'
;SYDQRNALVVGCAMGFAVIPTIFSIDEDAVFGVPDSLSNGSLALGATPWQTLVYVVLPTASPGIFSGLMIGLGRAVGETMIVLMATGNTPVMDWNLFEGMRTLAANIAVEMPESEVNSSHYRILFLAALVLFLFTFVVNTGAELIRQRLREKYSSL
;
A
#
# COMPACT_ATOMS: atom_id res chain seq x y z
N SER A 1 12.19 16.52 25.91
CA SER A 1 11.75 17.40 24.81
C SER A 1 10.95 16.56 23.83
N TYR A 2 9.70 16.93 23.55
CA TYR A 2 8.93 16.26 22.51
C TYR A 2 9.53 16.65 21.15
N ASP A 3 10.06 15.67 20.43
CA ASP A 3 10.51 15.91 19.06
C ASP A 3 9.27 16.14 18.19
N GLN A 4 9.33 17.17 17.35
CA GLN A 4 8.22 17.55 16.47
C GLN A 4 8.08 16.55 15.29
N ARG A 5 9.05 15.64 15.15
CA ARG A 5 9.25 14.72 14.04
C ARG A 5 9.11 13.28 14.52
N ASN A 6 7.87 12.79 14.60
CA ASN A 6 7.57 11.45 15.15
C ASN A 6 7.01 10.50 14.10
N ALA A 7 7.45 9.24 14.12
CA ALA A 7 6.95 8.19 13.24
C ALA A 7 5.42 7.94 13.38
N LEU A 8 4.83 8.28 14.53
CA LEU A 8 3.38 8.19 14.74
C LEU A 8 2.60 9.19 13.87
N VAL A 9 3.11 10.43 13.72
CA VAL A 9 2.50 11.44 12.85
C VAL A 9 2.60 11.01 11.39
N VAL A 10 3.74 10.41 11.01
CA VAL A 10 3.93 9.79 9.69
C VAL A 10 2.88 8.70 9.46
N GLY A 11 2.71 7.75 10.40
CA GLY A 11 1.73 6.68 10.28
C GLY A 11 0.30 7.20 10.09
N CYS A 12 -0.10 8.21 10.85
CA CYS A 12 -1.42 8.84 10.69
C CYS A 12 -1.56 9.54 9.33
N ALA A 13 -0.57 10.34 8.92
CA ALA A 13 -0.60 11.05 7.64
C ALA A 13 -0.64 10.07 6.45
N MET A 14 0.16 9.01 6.50
CA MET A 14 0.17 7.94 5.50
C MET A 14 -1.16 7.20 5.47
N GLY A 15 -1.76 6.91 6.62
CA GLY A 15 -3.10 6.33 6.70
C GLY A 15 -4.12 7.19 5.94
N PHE A 16 -4.15 8.50 6.20
CA PHE A 16 -5.03 9.42 5.49
C PHE A 16 -4.78 9.48 3.97
N ALA A 17 -3.53 9.42 3.53
CA ALA A 17 -3.18 9.46 2.11
C ALA A 17 -3.65 8.21 1.35
N VAL A 18 -3.62 7.04 2.01
CA VAL A 18 -3.91 5.75 1.37
C VAL A 18 -5.41 5.45 1.33
N ILE A 19 -6.20 5.97 2.27
CA ILE A 19 -7.66 5.78 2.34
C ILE A 19 -8.38 5.99 1.00
N PRO A 20 -8.25 7.13 0.29
CA PRO A 20 -9.00 7.35 -0.95
C PRO A 20 -8.61 6.38 -2.06
N THR A 21 -7.35 5.92 -2.08
CA THR A 21 -6.88 4.92 -3.06
C THR A 21 -7.52 3.57 -2.79
N ILE A 22 -7.52 3.12 -1.53
CA ILE A 22 -8.16 1.85 -1.15
C ILE A 22 -9.67 1.92 -1.41
N PHE A 23 -10.32 3.00 -0.95
CA PHE A 23 -11.76 3.19 -1.09
C PHE A 23 -12.21 3.10 -2.55
N SER A 24 -11.53 3.77 -3.48
CA SER A 24 -11.90 3.73 -4.90
C SER A 24 -11.81 2.33 -5.50
N ILE A 25 -10.78 1.56 -5.13
CA ILE A 25 -10.60 0.19 -5.67
C ILE A 25 -11.61 -0.78 -5.05
N ASP A 26 -11.88 -0.62 -3.75
CA ASP A 26 -12.84 -1.44 -3.02
C ASP A 26 -14.27 -1.15 -3.50
N GLU A 27 -14.58 0.11 -3.81
CA GLU A 27 -15.84 0.54 -4.42
C GLU A 27 -16.04 -0.14 -5.78
N ASP A 28 -15.05 -0.06 -6.67
CA ASP A 28 -15.08 -0.75 -7.96
C ASP A 28 -15.26 -2.27 -7.81
N ALA A 29 -14.65 -2.87 -6.79
CA ALA A 29 -14.78 -4.30 -6.49
C ALA A 29 -16.20 -4.70 -6.05
N VAL A 30 -16.84 -3.87 -5.21
CA VAL A 30 -18.20 -4.11 -4.73
C VAL A 30 -19.22 -3.89 -5.84
N PHE A 31 -19.10 -2.80 -6.61
CA PHE A 31 -19.98 -2.52 -7.74
C PHE A 31 -19.73 -3.41 -8.96
N GLY A 32 -18.60 -4.12 -9.00
CA GLY A 32 -18.32 -5.15 -10.01
C GLY A 32 -19.09 -6.46 -9.80
N VAL A 33 -19.77 -6.65 -8.66
CA VAL A 33 -20.58 -7.85 -8.39
C VAL A 33 -21.87 -7.81 -9.21
N PRO A 34 -22.19 -8.86 -10.01
CA PRO A 34 -23.42 -8.89 -10.80
C PRO A 34 -24.69 -8.74 -9.95
N ASP A 35 -25.59 -7.84 -10.36
CA ASP A 35 -26.88 -7.62 -9.70
C ASP A 35 -27.74 -8.90 -9.62
N SER A 36 -27.52 -9.86 -10.52
CA SER A 36 -28.19 -11.15 -10.50
C SER A 36 -27.95 -11.94 -9.20
N LEU A 37 -26.76 -11.83 -8.61
CA LEU A 37 -26.44 -12.48 -7.34
C LEU A 37 -27.16 -11.81 -6.17
N SER A 38 -27.19 -10.47 -6.17
CA SER A 38 -27.88 -9.68 -5.15
C SER A 38 -29.40 -9.89 -5.20
N ASN A 39 -29.98 -9.80 -6.39
CA ASN A 39 -31.41 -10.00 -6.63
C ASN A 39 -31.83 -11.47 -6.38
N GLY A 40 -30.97 -12.44 -6.72
CA GLY A 40 -31.21 -13.85 -6.41
C GLY A 40 -31.27 -14.12 -4.90
N SER A 41 -30.37 -13.52 -4.13
CA SER A 41 -30.37 -13.60 -2.67
C SER A 41 -31.65 -12.97 -2.07
N LEU A 42 -32.05 -11.79 -2.55
CA LEU A 42 -33.27 -11.13 -2.12
C LEU A 42 -34.53 -11.94 -2.47
N ALA A 43 -34.56 -12.58 -3.65
CA ALA A 43 -35.67 -13.43 -4.08
C ALA A 43 -35.82 -14.71 -3.23
N LEU A 44 -34.74 -15.18 -2.61
CA LEU A 44 -34.74 -16.29 -1.64
C LEU A 44 -35.20 -15.85 -0.24
N GLY A 45 -35.61 -14.59 -0.06
CA GLY A 45 -36.06 -14.05 1.22
C GLY A 45 -34.93 -13.56 2.14
N ALA A 46 -33.70 -13.42 1.62
CA ALA A 46 -32.61 -12.85 2.39
C ALA A 46 -32.82 -11.34 2.62
N THR A 47 -32.39 -10.85 3.77
CA THR A 47 -32.35 -9.41 4.06
C THR A 47 -31.21 -8.73 3.31
N PRO A 48 -31.29 -7.41 3.03
CA PRO A 48 -30.18 -6.67 2.40
C PRO A 48 -28.84 -6.83 3.14
N TRP A 49 -28.88 -6.93 4.47
CA TRP A 49 -27.69 -7.18 5.28
C TRP A 49 -27.10 -8.58 5.06
N GLN A 50 -27.95 -9.61 4.97
CA GLN A 50 -27.51 -10.96 4.65
C GLN A 50 -26.94 -11.04 3.23
N THR A 51 -27.58 -10.41 2.26
CA THR A 51 -27.06 -10.33 0.88
C THR A 51 -25.70 -9.64 0.83
N LEU A 52 -25.52 -8.54 1.56
CA LEU A 52 -24.22 -7.85 1.65
C LEU A 52 -23.14 -8.77 2.22
N VAL A 53 -23.39 -9.38 3.39
CA VAL A 53 -22.37 -10.13 4.14
C VAL A 53 -22.06 -11.49 3.52
N TYR A 54 -23.06 -12.19 2.99
CA TYR A 54 -22.91 -13.57 2.52
C TYR A 54 -22.76 -13.70 1.00
N VAL A 55 -23.12 -12.68 0.23
CA VAL A 55 -23.06 -12.74 -1.24
C VAL A 55 -22.11 -11.69 -1.80
N VAL A 56 -22.34 -10.41 -1.49
CA VAL A 56 -21.58 -9.31 -2.09
C VAL A 56 -20.14 -9.28 -1.56
N LEU A 57 -19.93 -9.24 -0.24
CA LEU A 57 -18.58 -9.18 0.35
C LEU A 57 -17.69 -10.37 -0.03
N PRO A 58 -18.16 -11.64 0.01
CA PRO A 58 -17.32 -12.77 -0.41
C PRO A 58 -16.98 -12.72 -1.90
N THR A 59 -17.92 -12.28 -2.75
CA THR A 59 -17.70 -12.17 -4.20
C THR A 59 -16.76 -11.02 -4.55
N ALA A 60 -16.87 -9.88 -3.85
CA ALA A 60 -15.98 -8.73 -4.01
C ALA A 60 -14.62 -8.89 -3.30
N SER A 61 -14.47 -9.89 -2.42
CA SER A 61 -13.26 -10.07 -1.61
C SER A 61 -11.95 -10.07 -2.40
N PRO A 62 -11.83 -10.68 -3.60
CA PRO A 62 -10.61 -10.59 -4.41
C PRO A 62 -10.21 -9.16 -4.76
N GLY A 63 -11.21 -8.33 -5.09
CA GLY A 63 -10.99 -6.93 -5.43
C GLY A 63 -10.62 -6.10 -4.21
N ILE A 64 -11.28 -6.32 -3.07
CA ILE A 64 -10.96 -5.65 -1.80
C ILE A 64 -9.54 -5.98 -1.33
N PHE A 65 -9.14 -7.26 -1.38
CA PHE A 65 -7.76 -7.65 -1.05
C PHE A 65 -6.74 -7.03 -2.00
N SER A 66 -7.09 -6.91 -3.29
CA SER A 66 -6.24 -6.22 -4.27
C SER A 66 -6.12 -4.72 -3.97
N GLY A 67 -7.22 -4.05 -3.62
CA GLY A 67 -7.23 -2.63 -3.24
C GLY A 67 -6.35 -2.36 -2.04
N LEU A 68 -6.46 -3.19 -1.00
CA LEU A 68 -5.61 -3.12 0.18
C LEU A 68 -4.12 -3.30 -0.15
N MET A 69 -3.78 -4.33 -0.94
CA MET A 69 -2.38 -4.59 -1.35
C MET A 69 -1.79 -3.42 -2.16
N ILE A 70 -2.55 -2.88 -3.11
CA ILE A 70 -2.11 -1.75 -3.94
C ILE A 70 -1.96 -0.49 -3.09
N GLY A 71 -2.92 -0.19 -2.21
CA GLY A 71 -2.86 0.95 -1.31
C GLY A 71 -1.65 0.91 -0.40
N LEU A 72 -1.37 -0.24 0.22
CA LEU A 72 -0.18 -0.44 1.05
C LEU A 72 1.12 -0.33 0.25
N GLY A 73 1.17 -0.90 -0.95
CA GLY A 73 2.32 -0.76 -1.85
C GLY A 73 2.59 0.70 -2.24
N ARG A 74 1.52 1.48 -2.46
CA ARG A 74 1.61 2.91 -2.75
C ARG A 74 2.10 3.72 -1.55
N ALA A 75 1.66 3.35 -0.34
CA ALA A 75 2.14 3.94 0.91
C ALA A 75 3.66 3.78 1.07
N VAL A 76 4.20 2.61 0.71
CA VAL A 76 5.65 2.37 0.73
C VAL A 76 6.39 3.28 -0.27
N GLY A 77 5.75 3.62 -1.39
CA GLY A 77 6.29 4.52 -2.41
C GLY A 77 6.17 6.02 -2.08
N GLU A 78 5.25 6.41 -1.20
CA GLU A 78 5.06 7.80 -0.73
C GLU A 78 6.11 8.22 0.32
N THR A 79 7.37 7.84 0.07
CA THR A 79 8.51 8.15 0.96
C THR A 79 8.81 9.64 1.09
N MET A 80 8.23 10.47 0.20
CA MET A 80 8.31 11.93 0.28
C MET A 80 7.50 12.50 1.45
N ILE A 81 6.37 11.88 1.81
CA ILE A 81 5.61 12.28 3.00
C ILE A 81 6.44 11.97 4.25
N VAL A 82 7.06 10.79 4.29
CA VAL A 82 7.93 10.38 5.39
C VAL A 82 9.12 11.35 5.54
N LEU A 83 9.81 11.66 4.43
CA LEU A 83 10.89 12.66 4.41
C LEU A 83 10.50 14.00 5.04
N MET A 84 9.37 14.55 4.60
CA MET A 84 8.91 15.87 5.01
C MET A 84 8.47 15.88 6.48
N ALA A 85 7.85 14.80 6.95
CA ALA A 85 7.32 14.70 8.31
C ALA A 85 8.38 14.29 9.36
N THR A 86 9.37 13.48 8.99
CA THR A 86 10.47 13.08 9.91
C THR A 86 11.75 13.90 9.74
N GLY A 87 11.79 14.79 8.76
CA GLY A 87 12.80 15.84 8.66
C GLY A 87 14.23 15.34 8.40
N ASN A 88 14.36 14.14 7.83
CA ASN A 88 15.62 13.55 7.38
C ASN A 88 16.65 13.26 8.50
N THR A 89 16.22 12.99 9.73
CA THR A 89 17.15 12.60 10.80
C THR A 89 17.54 11.12 10.61
N PRO A 90 18.82 10.77 10.36
CA PRO A 90 19.26 9.39 10.19
C PRO A 90 19.48 8.73 11.56
N VAL A 91 18.45 8.72 12.41
CA VAL A 91 18.51 8.01 13.69
C VAL A 91 18.09 6.56 13.45
N MET A 92 18.94 5.62 13.88
CA MET A 92 18.71 4.18 13.79
C MET A 92 18.28 3.65 15.16
N ASP A 93 17.33 4.32 15.81
CA ASP A 93 16.76 3.89 17.07
C ASP A 93 15.37 3.31 16.84
N TRP A 94 15.04 2.22 17.56
CA TRP A 94 13.74 1.54 17.49
C TRP A 94 12.61 2.34 18.19
N ASN A 95 12.87 3.60 18.52
CA ASN A 95 11.96 4.45 19.25
C ASN A 95 10.92 5.06 18.31
N LEU A 96 9.64 4.74 18.52
CA LEU A 96 8.50 5.22 17.73
C LEU A 96 8.29 6.76 17.82
N PHE A 97 8.97 7.41 18.77
CA PHE A 97 8.92 8.86 19.01
C PHE A 97 10.10 9.62 18.42
N GLU A 98 10.91 8.99 17.57
CA GLU A 98 12.03 9.63 16.91
C GLU A 98 11.85 9.68 15.39
N GLY A 99 12.66 10.53 14.75
CA GLY A 99 12.66 10.68 13.31
C GLY A 99 13.29 9.46 12.61
N MET A 100 12.67 9.02 11.51
CA MET A 100 13.16 7.91 10.70
C MET A 100 13.58 8.40 9.30
N ARG A 101 14.60 7.77 8.72
CA ARG A 101 15.00 8.01 7.32
C ARG A 101 14.74 6.76 6.49
N THR A 102 13.92 6.88 5.45
CA THR A 102 13.65 5.74 4.56
C THR A 102 14.81 5.50 3.59
N LEU A 103 14.92 4.30 3.02
CA LEU A 103 15.94 4.02 2.01
C LEU A 103 15.76 4.90 0.76
N ALA A 104 14.53 5.10 0.30
CA ALA A 104 14.23 5.99 -0.83
C ALA A 104 14.60 7.45 -0.54
N ALA A 105 14.35 7.90 0.70
CA ALA A 105 14.75 9.20 1.20
C ALA A 105 16.26 9.41 1.14
N ASN A 106 17.01 8.40 1.59
CA ASN A 106 18.45 8.43 1.57
C ASN A 106 18.97 8.58 0.13
N ILE A 107 18.44 7.78 -0.79
CA ILE A 107 18.81 7.84 -2.21
C ILE A 107 18.48 9.21 -2.81
N ALA A 108 17.28 9.75 -2.58
CA ALA A 108 16.84 11.00 -3.20
C ALA A 108 17.67 12.23 -2.76
N VAL A 109 18.12 12.26 -1.50
CA VAL A 109 18.88 13.39 -0.95
C VAL A 109 20.38 13.27 -1.22
N GLU A 110 20.97 12.08 -1.03
CA GLU A 110 22.43 11.93 -1.09
C GLU A 110 22.96 11.59 -2.48
N MET A 111 22.14 11.04 -3.38
CA MET A 111 22.59 10.69 -4.73
C MET A 111 22.99 11.93 -5.56
N PRO A 112 22.25 13.06 -5.54
CA PRO A 112 22.65 14.29 -6.22
C PRO A 112 23.85 15.00 -5.59
N GLU A 113 24.05 14.86 -4.27
CA GLU A 113 25.14 15.51 -3.54
C GLU A 113 26.46 14.73 -3.61
N SER A 114 26.43 13.45 -3.95
CA SER A 114 27.61 12.60 -4.03
C SER A 114 28.38 12.75 -5.36
N GLU A 115 29.72 12.80 -5.29
CA GLU A 115 30.57 12.85 -6.50
C GLU A 115 30.38 11.59 -7.36
N VAL A 116 30.18 11.81 -8.67
CA VAL A 116 29.99 10.76 -9.66
C VAL A 116 31.23 9.86 -9.70
N ASN A 117 31.05 8.55 -9.54
CA ASN A 117 32.09 7.50 -9.41
C ASN A 117 32.74 7.30 -8.03
N SER A 118 32.32 8.02 -6.98
CA SER A 118 32.76 7.73 -5.61
C SER A 118 32.26 6.36 -5.11
N SER A 119 32.94 5.76 -4.13
CA SER A 119 32.46 4.53 -3.48
C SER A 119 31.08 4.70 -2.87
N HIS A 120 30.76 5.89 -2.36
CA HIS A 120 29.45 6.23 -1.81
C HIS A 120 28.35 6.19 -2.88
N TYR A 121 28.59 6.78 -4.05
CA TYR A 121 27.67 6.74 -5.18
C TYR A 121 27.30 5.30 -5.59
N ARG A 122 28.28 4.39 -5.61
CA ARG A 122 28.06 2.97 -5.95
C ARG A 122 27.19 2.26 -4.91
N ILE A 123 27.37 2.57 -3.63
CA ILE A 123 26.55 1.99 -2.54
C ILE A 123 25.11 2.49 -2.63
N LEU A 124 24.90 3.78 -2.91
CA LEU A 124 23.56 4.33 -3.11
C LEU A 124 22.86 3.72 -4.32
N PHE A 125 23.59 3.53 -5.41
CA PHE A 125 23.07 2.88 -6.60
C PHE A 125 22.68 1.41 -6.34
N LEU A 126 23.50 0.69 -5.58
CA LEU A 126 23.15 -0.67 -5.12
C LEU A 126 21.90 -0.66 -4.23
N ALA A 127 21.81 0.26 -3.28
CA ALA A 127 20.64 0.40 -2.41
C ALA A 127 19.36 0.71 -3.21
N ALA A 128 19.46 1.56 -4.24
CA ALA A 128 18.35 1.84 -5.15
C ALA A 128 17.93 0.59 -5.95
N LEU A 129 18.89 -0.20 -6.41
CA LEU A 129 18.62 -1.45 -7.12
C LEU A 129 17.96 -2.49 -6.20
N VAL A 130 18.40 -2.61 -4.94
CA VAL A 130 17.78 -3.49 -3.94
C VAL A 130 16.35 -3.06 -3.64
N LEU A 131 16.14 -1.76 -3.42
CA LEU A 131 14.81 -1.21 -3.17
C LEU A 131 13.87 -1.44 -4.36
N PHE A 132 14.38 -1.24 -5.59
CA PHE A 132 13.65 -1.52 -6.82
C PHE A 132 13.25 -3.01 -6.90
N LEU A 133 14.20 -3.93 -6.67
CA LEU A 133 13.93 -5.36 -6.73
C LEU A 133 12.89 -5.78 -5.69
N PHE A 134 13.00 -5.26 -4.47
CA PHE A 134 12.04 -5.52 -3.40
C PHE A 134 10.63 -5.04 -3.79
N THR A 135 10.54 -3.80 -4.25
CA THR A 135 9.26 -3.19 -4.65
C THR A 135 8.65 -3.92 -5.84
N PHE A 136 9.48 -4.33 -6.80
CA PHE A 136 9.06 -5.12 -7.95
C PHE A 136 8.49 -6.47 -7.52
N VAL A 137 9.19 -7.22 -6.67
CA VAL A 137 8.73 -8.54 -6.18
C VAL A 137 7.42 -8.43 -5.41
N VAL A 138 7.27 -7.43 -4.54
CA VAL A 138 6.03 -7.22 -3.77
C VAL A 138 4.87 -6.85 -4.70
N ASN A 139 5.07 -5.91 -5.62
CA ASN A 139 4.03 -5.50 -6.55
C ASN A 139 3.63 -6.62 -7.53
N THR A 140 4.61 -7.36 -8.06
CA THR A 140 4.32 -8.53 -8.90
C THR A 140 3.62 -9.63 -8.11
N GLY A 141 4.03 -9.90 -6.87
CA GLY A 141 3.35 -10.86 -5.99
C GLY A 141 1.90 -10.48 -5.73
N ALA A 142 1.63 -9.20 -5.45
CA ALA A 142 0.28 -8.68 -5.26
C ALA A 142 -0.60 -8.88 -6.50
N GLU A 143 -0.09 -8.57 -7.69
CA GLU A 143 -0.81 -8.74 -8.96
C GLU A 143 -1.05 -10.22 -9.30
N LEU A 144 -0.08 -11.10 -9.02
CA LEU A 144 -0.25 -12.55 -9.20
C LEU A 144 -1.35 -13.12 -8.29
N ILE A 145 -1.39 -12.70 -7.03
CA ILE A 145 -2.44 -13.09 -6.08
C ILE A 145 -3.80 -12.62 -6.60
N ARG A 146 -3.91 -11.36 -7.04
CA ARG A 146 -5.12 -10.80 -7.63
C ARG A 146 -5.63 -11.64 -8.81
N GLN A 147 -4.75 -11.98 -9.76
CA GLN A 147 -5.11 -12.78 -10.93
C GLN A 147 -5.64 -14.16 -10.52
N ARG A 148 -4.95 -14.82 -9.59
CA ARG A 148 -5.35 -16.15 -9.08
C ARG A 148 -6.70 -16.13 -8.36
N LEU A 149 -6.99 -15.12 -7.55
CA LEU A 149 -8.30 -15.01 -6.93
C LEU A 149 -9.38 -14.72 -7.99
N ARG A 150 -9.13 -13.82 -8.95
CA ARG A 150 -10.11 -13.50 -10.00
C ARG A 150 -10.49 -14.73 -10.83
N GLU A 151 -9.54 -15.58 -11.20
CA GLU A 151 -9.81 -16.83 -11.93
C GLU A 151 -10.66 -17.82 -11.10
N LYS A 152 -10.37 -17.93 -9.80
CA LYS A 152 -11.07 -18.84 -8.89
C LYS A 152 -12.53 -18.45 -8.65
N TYR A 153 -12.85 -17.15 -8.65
CA TYR A 153 -14.21 -16.65 -8.46
C TYR A 153 -14.96 -16.37 -9.77
N SER A 154 -14.26 -16.22 -10.90
CA SER A 154 -14.89 -16.17 -12.23
C SER A 154 -15.39 -17.52 -12.73
N SER A 155 -15.04 -18.62 -12.05
CA SER A 155 -15.41 -20.00 -12.39
C SER A 155 -16.51 -20.59 -11.48
N LEU A 156 -17.10 -19.77 -10.61
CA LEU A 156 -18.31 -20.05 -9.83
C LEU A 156 -19.49 -19.26 -10.41
#